data_AF-A0A1V3RX26-F1
#
_entry.id   AF-A0A1V3RX26-F1
#
_cell.length_a   1.000
_cell.length_b   1.000
_cell.length_c   1.000
_cell.angle_alpha   90.00
_cell.angle_beta   90.00
_cell.angle_gamma   90.00
#
_symmetry.space_group_name_H-M   'P 1'
#
loop_
_entity.id
_entity.type
_entity.pdbx_description
1 polymer ?
#
loop_
_entity_poly.entity_id
_entity_poly.type
_entity_poly.pdbx_seq_one_letter_code
_entity_poly.pdbx_strand_id
1 'polypeptide(L)'
;MAKLLVKPAPDWAALEPLIRVRRDEVDEVQSLLLDHADLSATTSAERQELTWTLACATLGDRHLWQDLGLPSREALSALIAQAFPSLAARNTQNMKWKKFFYRQLCEREEILICKSPTCGDCSDHGLCFGPELATMTGAGRVSGNGEWMEKTSFTLREPR
;
A
#
# COMPACT_ATOMS: atom_id res chain seq x y z
N MET A 1 12.93 -29.00 -2.83
CA MET A 1 12.28 -27.95 -3.65
C MET A 1 10.78 -28.11 -3.48
N ALA A 2 10.14 -27.23 -2.72
CA ALA A 2 8.69 -27.31 -2.54
C ALA A 2 8.04 -26.76 -3.80
N LYS A 3 7.19 -27.55 -4.46
CA LYS A 3 6.41 -27.05 -5.60
C LYS A 3 5.43 -25.99 -5.09
N LEU A 4 5.33 -24.86 -5.78
CA LEU A 4 4.30 -23.86 -5.49
C LEU A 4 2.92 -24.51 -5.56
N LEU A 5 2.08 -24.23 -4.56
CA LEU A 5 0.74 -24.80 -4.45
C LEU A 5 -0.17 -24.38 -5.62
N VAL A 6 0.05 -23.19 -6.18
CA VAL A 6 -0.67 -22.66 -7.32
C VAL A 6 0.27 -21.78 -8.14
N LYS A 7 0.22 -21.88 -9.48
CA LYS A 7 0.97 -21.00 -10.38
C LYS A 7 0.06 -19.84 -10.80
N PRO A 8 0.46 -18.57 -10.56
CA PRO A 8 -0.27 -17.42 -11.08
C PRO A 8 -0.32 -17.41 -12.61
N ALA A 9 -1.46 -16.99 -13.16
CA ALA A 9 -1.69 -16.84 -14.59
C ALA A 9 -2.47 -15.54 -14.84
N PRO A 10 -1.81 -14.37 -14.72
CA PRO A 10 -2.47 -13.08 -14.90
C PRO A 10 -2.83 -12.83 -16.38
N ASP A 11 -3.79 -11.94 -16.58
CA ASP A 11 -4.11 -11.41 -17.91
C ASP A 11 -3.05 -10.39 -18.33
N TRP A 12 -2.01 -10.87 -19.01
CA TRP A 12 -0.90 -10.03 -19.45
C TRP A 12 -1.31 -8.94 -20.44
N ALA A 13 -2.31 -9.20 -21.29
CA ALA A 13 -2.78 -8.21 -22.25
C ALA A 13 -3.39 -6.98 -21.54
N ALA A 14 -4.08 -7.21 -20.42
CA ALA A 14 -4.61 -6.13 -19.59
C ALA A 14 -3.53 -5.39 -18.77
N LEU A 15 -2.50 -6.10 -18.28
CA LEU A 15 -1.47 -5.52 -17.42
C LEU A 15 -0.34 -4.82 -18.18
N GLU A 16 0.01 -5.27 -19.38
CA GLU A 16 1.14 -4.74 -20.16
C GLU A 16 1.14 -3.20 -20.32
N PRO A 17 0.03 -2.53 -20.71
CA PRO A 17 0.03 -1.07 -20.81
C PRO A 17 0.27 -0.39 -19.46
N LEU A 18 -0.23 -0.96 -18.36
CA LEU A 18 -0.03 -0.42 -17.01
C LEU A 18 1.43 -0.57 -16.56
N ILE A 19 2.03 -1.74 -16.81
CA ILE A 19 3.43 -2.04 -16.48
C ILE A 19 4.37 -1.07 -17.20
N ARG A 20 4.09 -0.74 -18.46
CA ARG A 20 4.90 0.21 -19.24
C ARG A 20 4.93 1.60 -18.62
N VAL A 21 3.81 2.05 -18.03
CA VAL A 21 3.67 3.40 -17.47
C VAL A 21 4.12 3.46 -16.01
N ARG A 22 3.88 2.38 -15.24
CA ARG A 22 4.11 2.33 -13.79
C ARG A 22 5.25 1.38 -13.41
N ARG A 23 6.29 1.33 -14.24
CA ARG A 23 7.40 0.36 -14.08
C ARG A 23 8.08 0.49 -12.72
N ASP A 24 8.35 1.72 -12.27
CA ASP A 24 8.97 2.00 -10.97
C ASP A 24 8.19 1.39 -9.81
N GLU A 25 6.86 1.42 -9.87
CA GLU A 25 6.00 0.83 -8.85
C GLU A 25 6.09 -0.70 -8.85
N VAL A 26 6.21 -1.31 -10.03
CA VAL A 26 6.43 -2.75 -10.12
C VAL A 26 7.80 -3.12 -9.53
N ASP A 27 8.83 -2.32 -9.80
CA ASP A 27 10.17 -2.55 -9.28
C ASP A 27 10.22 -2.42 -7.75
N GLU A 28 9.53 -1.44 -7.18
CA GLU A 28 9.40 -1.26 -5.72
C GLU A 28 8.70 -2.46 -5.07
N VAL A 29 7.54 -2.88 -5.60
CA VAL A 29 6.81 -4.04 -5.06
C VAL A 29 7.64 -5.32 -5.25
N GLN A 30 8.30 -5.50 -6.39
CA GLN A 30 9.15 -6.67 -6.63
C GLN A 30 10.32 -6.72 -5.65
N SER A 31 11.00 -5.59 -5.41
CA SER A 31 12.09 -5.51 -4.43
C SER A 31 11.61 -5.87 -3.03
N LEU A 32 10.46 -5.33 -2.59
CA LEU A 32 9.85 -5.70 -1.31
C LEU A 32 9.60 -7.21 -1.22
N LEU A 33 9.03 -7.81 -2.27
CA LEU A 33 8.74 -9.24 -2.26
C LEU A 33 10.01 -10.09 -2.25
N LEU A 34 11.05 -9.68 -2.99
CA LEU A 34 12.35 -10.36 -3.00
C LEU A 34 13.02 -10.37 -1.63
N ASP A 35 12.96 -9.26 -0.89
CA ASP A 35 13.53 -9.16 0.47
C ASP A 35 12.87 -10.11 1.47
N HIS A 36 11.62 -10.49 1.20
CA HIS A 36 10.84 -11.37 2.06
C HIS A 36 10.70 -12.82 1.54
N ALA A 37 11.31 -13.13 0.39
CA ALA A 37 11.14 -14.41 -0.27
C ALA A 37 11.89 -15.54 0.45
N ASP A 38 11.23 -16.68 0.68
CA ASP A 38 11.85 -17.85 1.31
C ASP A 38 12.86 -18.52 0.37
N LEU A 39 14.15 -18.37 0.66
CA LEU A 39 15.25 -18.88 -0.16
C LEU A 39 15.24 -20.41 -0.32
N SER A 40 14.59 -21.13 0.61
CA SER A 40 14.51 -22.59 0.59
C SER A 40 13.34 -23.15 -0.22
N ALA A 41 12.30 -22.33 -0.45
CA ALA A 41 11.06 -22.77 -1.09
C ALA A 41 11.20 -22.95 -2.59
N THR A 42 11.93 -22.06 -3.28
CA THR A 42 11.99 -21.97 -4.75
C THR A 42 13.42 -21.69 -5.25
N THR A 43 13.69 -22.01 -6.51
CA THR A 43 14.93 -21.60 -7.17
C THR A 43 14.99 -20.08 -7.36
N SER A 44 16.18 -19.53 -7.63
CA SER A 44 16.34 -18.09 -7.91
C SER A 44 15.48 -17.63 -9.10
N ALA A 45 15.42 -18.43 -10.18
CA ALA A 45 14.63 -18.11 -11.36
C ALA A 45 13.12 -18.09 -11.06
N GLU A 46 12.60 -19.12 -10.38
CA GLU A 46 11.19 -19.19 -10.00
C GLU A 46 10.78 -18.05 -9.05
N ARG A 47 11.68 -17.67 -8.14
CA ARG A 47 11.48 -16.54 -7.23
C ARG A 47 11.40 -15.22 -7.99
N GLN A 48 12.29 -14.99 -8.95
CA GLN A 48 12.26 -13.80 -9.80
C GLN A 48 10.96 -13.75 -10.61
N GLU A 49 10.57 -14.86 -11.24
CA GLU A 49 9.30 -14.96 -11.98
C GLU A 49 8.08 -14.70 -11.09
N LEU A 50 8.03 -15.32 -9.90
CA LEU A 50 6.89 -15.18 -8.98
C LEU A 50 6.76 -13.76 -8.44
N THR A 51 7.86 -13.16 -7.96
CA THR A 51 7.86 -11.79 -7.41
C THR A 51 7.51 -10.77 -8.48
N TRP A 52 8.08 -10.91 -9.69
CA TRP A 52 7.73 -10.09 -10.85
C TRP A 52 6.24 -10.19 -11.19
N THR A 53 5.70 -11.42 -11.20
CA THR A 53 4.30 -11.66 -11.55
C THR A 53 3.34 -11.07 -10.51
N LEU A 54 3.66 -11.23 -9.22
CA LEU A 54 2.90 -10.63 -8.13
C LEU A 54 2.91 -9.10 -8.19
N ALA A 55 4.08 -8.51 -8.42
CA ALA A 55 4.23 -7.07 -8.54
C ALA A 55 3.48 -6.50 -9.76
N CYS A 56 3.52 -7.16 -10.91
CA CYS A 56 2.73 -6.74 -12.07
C CYS A 56 1.23 -6.75 -11.77
N ALA A 57 0.74 -7.81 -11.13
CA ALA A 57 -0.68 -7.97 -10.82
C ALA A 57 -1.18 -6.97 -9.77
N THR A 58 -0.30 -6.28 -9.03
CA THR A 58 -0.76 -5.21 -8.12
C THR A 58 -1.28 -3.99 -8.88
N LEU A 59 -0.89 -3.81 -10.15
CA LEU A 59 -1.33 -2.66 -10.95
C LEU A 59 -2.78 -2.76 -11.43
N GLY A 60 -3.35 -3.97 -11.53
CA GLY A 60 -4.72 -4.16 -12.03
C GLY A 60 -5.77 -3.53 -11.11
N ASP A 61 -6.98 -3.32 -11.61
CA ASP A 61 -8.06 -2.68 -10.83
C ASP A 61 -8.85 -3.67 -9.97
N ARG A 62 -8.70 -4.97 -10.22
CA ARG A 62 -9.45 -6.00 -9.51
C ARG A 62 -8.75 -6.41 -8.22
N HIS A 63 -9.35 -7.37 -7.53
CA HIS A 63 -8.70 -8.00 -6.40
C HIS A 63 -7.46 -8.76 -6.89
N LEU A 64 -6.36 -8.68 -6.14
CA LEU A 64 -5.07 -9.25 -6.55
C LEU A 64 -5.18 -10.74 -6.95
N TRP A 65 -6.00 -11.52 -6.25
CA TRP A 65 -6.20 -12.92 -6.59
C TRP A 65 -6.86 -13.12 -7.97
N GLN A 66 -7.77 -12.22 -8.37
CA GLN A 66 -8.39 -12.24 -9.71
C GLN A 66 -7.39 -11.81 -10.78
N ASP A 67 -6.61 -10.75 -10.50
CA ASP A 67 -5.57 -10.29 -11.43
C ASP A 67 -4.46 -11.32 -11.61
N LEU A 68 -4.24 -12.21 -10.64
CA LEU A 68 -3.33 -13.35 -10.73
C LEU A 68 -3.96 -14.62 -11.35
N GLY A 69 -5.24 -14.59 -11.70
CA GLY A 69 -5.96 -15.77 -12.20
C GLY A 69 -6.14 -16.89 -11.17
N LEU A 70 -6.10 -16.58 -9.87
CA LEU A 70 -6.29 -17.54 -8.79
C LEU A 70 -7.79 -17.80 -8.54
N PRO A 71 -8.15 -18.96 -7.97
CA PRO A 71 -9.56 -19.29 -7.75
C PRO A 71 -10.19 -18.53 -6.57
N SER A 72 -9.40 -18.08 -5.61
CA SER A 72 -9.90 -17.39 -4.42
C SER A 72 -8.85 -16.56 -3.68
N ARG A 73 -9.30 -15.76 -2.71
CA ARG A 73 -8.44 -15.02 -1.80
C ARG A 73 -7.59 -15.96 -0.93
N GLU A 74 -8.15 -17.09 -0.51
CA GLU A 74 -7.48 -18.08 0.34
C GLU A 74 -6.33 -18.74 -0.41
N ALA A 75 -6.51 -19.03 -1.70
CA ALA A 75 -5.43 -19.54 -2.55
C ALA A 75 -4.27 -18.55 -2.65
N LEU A 76 -4.56 -17.24 -2.76
CA LEU A 76 -3.54 -16.19 -2.70
C LEU A 76 -2.84 -16.12 -1.34
N SER A 77 -3.60 -16.17 -0.24
CA SER A 77 -2.99 -16.16 1.10
C SER A 77 -2.11 -17.39 1.35
N ALA A 78 -2.50 -18.57 0.87
CA ALA A 78 -1.69 -19.78 0.95
C ALA A 78 -0.40 -19.68 0.12
N LEU A 79 -0.50 -19.14 -1.11
CA LEU A 79 0.67 -18.85 -1.95
C LEU A 79 1.65 -17.90 -1.23
N ILE A 80 1.14 -16.82 -0.64
CA ILE A 80 1.98 -15.84 0.05
C ILE A 80 2.58 -16.44 1.33
N ALA A 81 1.82 -17.23 2.09
CA ALA A 81 2.34 -17.92 3.27
C ALA A 81 3.47 -18.91 2.93
N GLN A 82 3.40 -19.56 1.78
CA GLN A 82 4.43 -20.49 1.31
C GLN A 82 5.68 -19.76 0.79
N ALA A 83 5.49 -18.72 -0.04
CA ALA A 83 6.61 -18.06 -0.72
C ALA A 83 7.24 -16.93 0.09
N PHE A 84 6.48 -16.28 0.96
CA PHE A 84 6.87 -15.10 1.75
C PHE A 84 6.40 -15.25 3.22
N PRO A 85 6.83 -16.28 3.96
CA PRO A 85 6.32 -16.57 5.30
C PRO A 85 6.52 -15.41 6.29
N SER A 86 7.63 -14.68 6.18
CA SER A 86 7.89 -13.49 7.00
C SER A 86 6.89 -12.36 6.73
N LEU A 87 6.53 -12.14 5.46
CA LEU A 87 5.55 -11.15 5.04
C LEU A 87 4.12 -11.57 5.48
N ALA A 88 3.82 -12.86 5.39
CA ALA A 88 2.53 -13.40 5.82
C ALA A 88 2.31 -13.24 7.32
N ALA A 89 3.34 -13.50 8.13
CA ALA A 89 3.28 -13.33 9.58
C ALA A 89 3.06 -11.87 10.01
N ARG A 90 3.46 -10.90 9.19
CA ARG A 90 3.26 -9.45 9.44
C ARG A 90 1.83 -8.99 9.14
N ASN A 91 1.08 -9.67 8.29
CA ASN A 91 -0.30 -9.31 7.95
C ASN A 91 -1.32 -9.81 9.00
N THR A 92 -1.17 -9.40 10.25
CA THR A 92 -1.98 -9.85 11.39
C THR A 92 -3.43 -9.38 11.35
N GLN A 93 -3.70 -8.24 10.69
CA GLN A 93 -5.04 -7.66 10.56
C GLN A 93 -5.84 -8.21 9.37
N ASN A 94 -5.31 -9.23 8.67
CA ASN A 94 -5.94 -9.80 7.47
C ASN A 94 -6.29 -8.72 6.42
N MET A 95 -5.37 -7.78 6.21
CA MET A 95 -5.50 -6.74 5.18
C MET A 95 -5.52 -7.38 3.80
N LYS A 96 -6.21 -6.74 2.84
CA LYS A 96 -6.11 -7.12 1.42
C LYS A 96 -4.64 -7.03 1.00
N TRP A 97 -4.10 -8.08 0.39
CA TRP A 97 -2.67 -8.18 0.06
C TRP A 97 -2.11 -7.00 -0.73
N LYS A 98 -2.85 -6.52 -1.73
CA LYS A 98 -2.51 -5.30 -2.48
C LYS A 98 -2.29 -4.11 -1.53
N LYS A 99 -3.28 -3.80 -0.68
CA LYS A 99 -3.18 -2.74 0.35
C LYS A 99 -2.00 -2.98 1.30
N PHE A 100 -1.81 -4.23 1.73
CA PHE A 100 -0.72 -4.59 2.64
C PHE A 100 0.65 -4.30 2.01
N PHE A 101 0.91 -4.69 0.77
CA PHE A 101 2.19 -4.44 0.09
C PHE A 101 2.51 -2.94 0.00
N TYR A 102 1.55 -2.10 -0.40
CA TYR A 102 1.78 -0.65 -0.44
C TYR A 102 2.05 -0.07 0.94
N ARG A 103 1.38 -0.55 1.99
CA ARG A 103 1.69 -0.14 3.36
C ARG A 103 3.14 -0.49 3.73
N GLN A 104 3.62 -1.67 3.36
CA GLN A 104 5.01 -2.06 3.61
C GLN A 104 6.02 -1.20 2.84
N LEU A 105 5.68 -0.77 1.62
CA LEU A 105 6.51 0.20 0.89
C LEU A 105 6.55 1.57 1.57
N CYS A 106 5.41 2.07 2.08
CA CYS A 106 5.39 3.32 2.84
C CYS A 106 6.24 3.23 4.12
N GLU A 107 6.17 2.09 4.82
CA GLU A 107 6.99 1.83 6.01
C GLU A 107 8.49 1.76 5.68
N ARG A 108 8.87 1.28 4.48
CA ARG A 108 10.27 1.13 4.05
C ARG A 108 10.93 2.45 3.67
N GLU A 109 10.21 3.29 2.94
CA GLU A 109 10.77 4.55 2.41
C GLU A 109 10.81 5.67 3.47
N GLU A 110 10.29 5.45 4.68
CA GLU A 110 10.00 6.50 5.68
C GLU A 110 9.11 7.63 5.12
N ILE A 111 8.51 7.41 3.95
CA ILE A 111 7.64 8.36 3.26
C ILE A 111 6.22 8.17 3.79
N LEU A 112 5.71 9.20 4.46
CA LEU A 112 4.32 9.32 4.91
C LEU A 112 3.32 9.46 3.74
N ILE A 113 3.81 9.77 2.54
CA ILE A 113 3.01 9.91 1.31
C ILE A 113 2.82 8.55 0.65
N CYS A 114 1.65 7.96 0.89
CA CYS A 114 1.22 6.67 0.34
C CYS A 114 1.12 6.69 -1.20
N LYS A 115 1.91 5.86 -1.90
CA LYS A 115 1.86 5.68 -3.37
C LYS A 115 0.68 4.83 -3.88
N SER A 116 -0.17 4.33 -2.98
CA SER A 116 -1.30 3.49 -3.38
C SER A 116 -2.38 4.34 -4.08
N PRO A 117 -2.86 3.94 -5.28
CA PRO A 117 -3.90 4.69 -5.99
C PRO A 117 -5.25 4.72 -5.26
N THR A 118 -5.43 3.89 -4.23
CA THR A 118 -6.67 3.80 -3.43
C THR A 118 -6.50 4.33 -2.00
N CYS A 119 -5.43 5.09 -1.70
CA CYS A 119 -5.15 5.48 -0.32
C CYS A 119 -6.14 6.51 0.25
N GLY A 120 -6.82 7.30 -0.59
CA GLY A 120 -7.80 8.31 -0.15
C GLY A 120 -8.99 7.77 0.65
N ASP A 121 -9.38 6.51 0.41
CA ASP A 121 -10.47 5.83 1.13
C ASP A 121 -9.97 4.89 2.23
N CYS A 122 -8.67 4.96 2.56
CA CYS A 122 -8.08 4.12 3.59
C CYS A 122 -8.47 4.61 4.99
N SER A 123 -8.98 3.73 5.86
CA SER A 123 -9.21 4.01 7.28
C SER A 123 -7.97 4.52 8.02
N ASP A 124 -6.79 4.16 7.52
CA ASP A 124 -5.49 4.49 8.08
C ASP A 124 -4.89 5.74 7.40
N HIS A 125 -5.61 6.36 6.46
CA HIS A 125 -5.18 7.60 5.79
C HIS A 125 -4.85 8.70 6.81
N GLY A 126 -5.68 8.85 7.86
CA GLY A 126 -5.43 9.82 8.93
C GLY A 126 -4.20 9.52 9.79
N LEU A 127 -3.71 8.28 9.79
CA LEU A 127 -2.47 7.90 10.47
C LEU A 127 -1.24 8.18 9.58
N CYS A 128 -1.37 8.01 8.26
CA CYS A 128 -0.29 8.29 7.31
C CYS A 128 -0.16 9.79 6.98
N PHE A 129 -1.27 10.54 6.94
CA PHE A 129 -1.32 11.96 6.56
C PHE A 129 -1.80 12.88 7.69
N GLY A 130 -1.76 12.41 8.95
CA GLY A 130 -2.04 13.25 10.12
C GLY A 130 -1.00 14.36 10.26
N PRO A 131 -1.31 15.45 11.01
CA PRO A 131 -0.35 16.52 11.21
C PRO A 131 0.91 15.93 11.84
N GLU A 132 2.03 16.04 11.12
CA GLU A 132 3.34 15.78 11.69
C GLU A 132 3.41 16.59 12.99
N LEU A 133 3.45 15.91 14.14
CA LEU A 133 3.69 16.59 15.40
C LEU A 133 5.07 17.17 15.26
N ALA A 134 5.11 18.47 14.95
CA ALA A 134 6.27 19.33 14.94
C ALA A 134 6.96 19.23 16.30
N THR A 135 7.73 18.17 16.49
CA THR A 135 8.63 18.02 17.64
C THR A 135 9.94 18.66 17.20
N MET A 136 9.86 19.95 16.88
CA MET A 136 11.01 20.82 16.97
C MET A 136 11.09 21.27 18.42
N THR A 137 11.99 20.64 19.15
CA THR A 137 12.49 21.12 20.44
C THR A 137 12.93 22.58 20.28
N GLY A 138 12.10 23.51 20.75
CA GLY A 138 12.38 24.93 20.68
C GLY A 138 11.48 25.69 21.65
N ALA A 139 12.02 25.99 22.83
CA ALA A 139 11.38 26.83 23.82
C ALA A 139 11.00 28.19 23.20
N GLY A 140 9.70 28.42 23.01
CA GLY A 140 9.15 29.68 22.54
C GLY A 140 7.82 29.93 23.22
N ARG A 141 7.90 30.50 24.43
CA ARG A 141 6.74 30.95 25.21
C ARG A 141 6.05 32.08 24.43
N VAL A 142 4.87 31.85 23.88
CA VAL A 142 3.92 32.92 23.57
C VAL A 142 2.76 32.80 24.54
N SER A 143 2.71 33.79 25.42
CA SER A 143 1.59 34.10 26.29
C SER A 143 0.30 34.12 25.48
N GLY A 144 -0.75 33.53 26.04
CA GLY A 144 -2.09 33.65 25.51
C GLY A 144 -2.56 35.10 25.47
N ASN A 145 -3.63 35.31 24.73
CA ASN A 145 -4.80 36.07 25.15
C ASN A 145 -5.95 35.56 24.30
N GLY A 146 -6.83 34.78 24.93
CA GLY A 146 -8.14 34.50 24.37
C GLY A 146 -8.97 35.77 24.42
N GLU A 147 -9.66 36.07 23.33
CA GLU A 147 -10.78 37.00 23.35
C GLU A 147 -11.87 36.41 22.45
N TRP A 148 -12.76 35.64 23.09
CA TRP A 148 -14.07 35.28 22.55
C TRP A 148 -15.10 36.14 23.28
N MET A 149 -16.13 36.58 22.54
CA MET A 149 -17.27 37.43 22.92
C MET A 149 -17.02 38.93 22.66
N GLU A 150 -17.91 39.73 22.07
CA GLU A 150 -19.35 39.60 21.83
C GLU A 150 -19.79 40.74 20.87
N LYS A 151 -20.85 40.48 20.08
CA LYS A 151 -21.91 41.42 19.66
C LYS A 151 -21.46 42.68 18.88
N THR A 152 -22.03 42.99 17.72
CA THR A 152 -23.38 43.59 17.65
C THR A 152 -23.83 43.63 16.19
N SER A 153 -25.10 43.28 15.98
CA SER A 153 -25.86 43.42 14.76
C SER A 153 -25.82 44.86 14.21
N PHE A 154 -25.60 45.04 12.91
CA PHE A 154 -26.15 46.19 12.20
C PHE A 154 -26.73 45.74 10.88
N THR A 155 -28.05 45.81 10.83
CA THR A 155 -28.89 45.61 9.66
C THR A 155 -28.77 46.83 8.73
N LEU A 156 -28.79 46.60 7.41
CA LEU A 156 -29.79 47.13 6.46
C LEU A 156 -29.22 47.36 5.06
N ARG A 157 -29.93 46.74 4.11
CA ARG A 157 -30.35 47.24 2.78
C ARG A 157 -29.36 47.23 1.60
N GLU A 158 -29.58 46.21 0.76
CA GLU A 158 -29.85 46.32 -0.69
C GLU A 158 -30.79 47.51 -1.04
N PRO A 159 -30.81 48.08 -2.26
CA PRO A 159 -30.87 47.37 -3.56
C PRO A 159 -30.02 48.02 -4.68
N ARG A 160 -29.86 47.48 -5.89
CA ARG A 160 -30.80 46.79 -6.78
C ARG A 160 -30.02 46.05 -7.87
#